data_AF-A0A3S3RJ37-F1
#
_entry.id   AF-A0A3S3RJ37-F1
#
_cell.length_a   1.000
_cell.length_b   1.000
_cell.length_c   1.000
_cell.angle_alpha   90.00
_cell.angle_beta   90.00
_cell.angle_gamma   90.00
#
_symmetry.space_group_name_H-M   'P 1'
#
loop_
_entity.id
_entity.type
_entity.pdbx_description
1 polymer ?
#
loop_
_entity_poly.entity_id
_entity_poly.type
_entity_poly.pdbx_seq_one_letter_code
_entity_poly.pdbx_strand_id
1 'polypeptide(L)'
;FAMIFLALAKIGVVTAFINENLRLDALVHSITCIQTKAVIFDAVFEEAMLEVHEKLNENQKLLLYSYGSVNSKSKIAKNICDEMKEQRDDCDISKHDGNFFGMYGVGSTLINGQTLVIRRKFSASNFWEECLKYKCTLAAYIGEVCSYLLDQPPKPTDKLHTVRKMYGAGLRQTIWRTFVE
;
A
#
# COMPACT_ATOMS: atom_id res chain seq x y z
N PHE A 1 3.47 -5.63 -1.33
CA PHE A 1 2.06 -5.64 -0.87
C PHE A 1 1.05 -5.56 -2.02
N ALA A 2 0.91 -4.45 -2.76
CA ALA A 2 -0.10 -4.32 -3.82
C ALA A 2 -0.03 -5.41 -4.90
N MET A 3 1.18 -5.78 -5.32
CA MET A 3 1.41 -6.88 -6.26
C MET A 3 0.99 -8.26 -5.71
N ILE A 4 1.20 -8.50 -4.41
CA ILE A 4 0.78 -9.75 -3.76
C ILE A 4 -0.74 -9.83 -3.75
N PHE A 5 -1.43 -8.74 -3.40
CA PHE A 5 -2.89 -8.67 -3.47
C PHE A 5 -3.42 -8.97 -4.88
N LEU A 6 -2.86 -8.33 -5.91
CA LEU A 6 -3.28 -8.56 -7.30
C LEU A 6 -2.98 -9.99 -7.76
N ALA A 7 -1.84 -10.55 -7.37
CA ALA A 7 -1.49 -11.94 -7.67
C ALA A 7 -2.50 -12.91 -7.02
N LEU A 8 -2.84 -12.69 -5.75
CA LEU A 8 -3.85 -13.48 -5.02
C LEU A 8 -5.24 -13.34 -5.66
N ALA A 9 -5.65 -12.12 -5.99
CA ALA A 9 -6.92 -11.88 -6.68
C ALA A 9 -6.98 -12.59 -8.04
N LYS A 10 -5.87 -12.60 -8.80
CA LYS A 10 -5.77 -13.30 -10.08
C LYS A 10 -5.98 -14.81 -9.97
N ILE A 11 -5.59 -15.42 -8.86
CA ILE A 11 -5.81 -16.86 -8.58
C ILE A 11 -7.10 -17.12 -7.80
N GLY A 12 -7.97 -16.12 -7.64
CA GLY A 12 -9.27 -16.26 -6.99
C GLY A 12 -9.22 -16.31 -5.46
N VAL A 13 -8.10 -15.91 -4.84
CA VAL A 13 -7.99 -15.84 -3.38
C VAL A 13 -8.68 -14.59 -2.86
N VAL A 14 -9.56 -14.79 -1.87
CA VAL A 14 -10.17 -13.70 -1.10
C VAL A 14 -9.18 -13.24 -0.03
N THR A 15 -8.80 -11.97 -0.07
CA THR A 15 -7.84 -11.39 0.85
C THR A 15 -8.51 -10.41 1.81
N ALA A 16 -8.17 -10.49 3.09
CA ALA A 16 -8.53 -9.48 4.09
C ALA A 16 -7.27 -8.76 4.57
N PHE A 17 -7.36 -7.45 4.79
CA PHE A 17 -6.26 -6.65 5.32
C PHE A 17 -6.42 -6.46 6.82
N ILE A 18 -5.30 -6.56 7.54
CA ILE A 18 -5.23 -6.38 8.98
C ILE A 18 -4.44 -5.11 9.26
N ASN A 19 -4.89 -4.33 10.23
CA ASN A 19 -4.18 -3.15 10.68
C ASN A 19 -2.84 -3.56 11.33
N GLU A 20 -1.74 -3.01 10.84
CA GLU A 20 -0.36 -3.31 11.26
C GLU A 20 -0.06 -2.97 12.74
N ASN A 21 -0.89 -2.14 13.36
CA ASN A 21 -0.76 -1.73 14.76
C ASN A 21 -1.37 -2.75 15.75
N LEU A 22 -2.09 -3.76 15.27
CA LEU A 22 -2.68 -4.77 16.14
C LEU A 22 -1.62 -5.73 16.70
N ARG A 23 -1.81 -6.13 17.96
CA ARG A 23 -0.94 -7.05 18.71
C ARG A 23 -1.79 -7.97 19.59
N LEU A 24 -1.18 -9.04 20.10
CA LEU A 24 -1.75 -9.93 21.11
C LEU A 24 -3.17 -10.40 20.72
N ASP A 25 -4.12 -10.40 21.67
CA ASP A 25 -5.46 -10.95 21.49
C ASP A 25 -6.27 -10.25 20.40
N ALA A 26 -6.03 -8.95 20.18
CA ALA A 26 -6.70 -8.20 19.11
C ALA A 26 -6.26 -8.69 17.72
N LEU A 27 -4.97 -9.03 17.56
CA LEU A 27 -4.44 -9.62 16.35
C LEU A 27 -4.95 -11.06 16.17
N VAL A 28 -4.97 -11.87 17.24
CA VAL A 28 -5.54 -13.24 17.21
C VAL A 28 -6.98 -13.19 16.73
N HIS A 29 -7.82 -12.37 17.36
CA HIS A 29 -9.23 -12.25 17.01
C HIS A 29 -9.43 -11.84 15.55
N SER A 30 -8.63 -10.87 15.07
CA SER A 30 -8.72 -10.39 13.68
C SER A 30 -8.33 -11.46 12.65
N ILE A 31 -7.42 -12.37 12.99
CA ILE A 31 -7.02 -13.48 12.13
C ILE A 31 -8.06 -14.62 12.16
N THR A 32 -8.60 -14.93 13.34
CA THR A 32 -9.49 -16.10 13.52
C THR A 32 -10.94 -15.83 13.14
N CYS A 33 -11.43 -14.59 13.24
CA CYS A 33 -12.84 -14.27 13.01
C CYS A 33 -13.32 -14.56 11.57
N ILE A 34 -12.40 -14.64 10.61
CA ILE A 34 -12.69 -14.92 9.18
C ILE A 34 -12.21 -16.30 8.70
N GLN A 35 -11.89 -17.23 9.60
CA GLN A 35 -11.40 -18.58 9.26
C GLN A 35 -10.20 -18.55 8.28
N THR A 36 -9.23 -17.68 8.57
CA THR A 36 -8.06 -17.46 7.72
C THR A 36 -7.24 -18.73 7.52
N LYS A 37 -6.98 -19.10 6.25
CA LYS A 37 -6.13 -20.26 5.91
C LYS A 37 -4.64 -19.94 5.85
N ALA A 38 -4.30 -18.71 5.47
CA ALA A 38 -2.93 -18.24 5.33
C ALA A 38 -2.79 -16.77 5.72
N VAL A 39 -1.68 -16.43 6.37
CA VAL A 39 -1.30 -15.05 6.69
C VAL A 39 0.03 -14.74 5.98
N ILE A 40 0.05 -13.63 5.25
CA ILE A 40 1.25 -13.10 4.61
C ILE A 40 1.60 -11.79 5.31
N PHE A 41 2.83 -11.66 5.80
CA PHE A 41 3.30 -10.48 6.53
C PHE A 41 4.73 -10.10 6.11
N ASP A 42 5.12 -8.84 6.30
CA ASP A 42 6.51 -8.40 6.12
C ASP A 42 7.38 -8.87 7.29
N ALA A 43 8.65 -9.20 7.08
CA ALA A 43 9.58 -9.62 8.13
C ALA A 43 9.64 -8.64 9.32
N VAL A 44 9.36 -7.35 9.12
CA VAL A 44 9.26 -6.36 10.21
C VAL A 44 8.17 -6.72 11.25
N PHE A 45 7.15 -7.49 10.87
CA PHE A 45 6.08 -7.94 11.78
C PHE A 45 6.32 -9.32 12.39
N GLU A 46 7.53 -9.89 12.25
CA GLU A 46 7.85 -11.22 12.80
C GLU A 46 7.61 -11.31 14.31
N GLU A 47 8.03 -10.30 15.07
CA GLU A 47 7.85 -10.26 16.53
C GLU A 47 6.37 -10.32 16.92
N ALA A 48 5.54 -9.50 16.26
CA ALA A 48 4.10 -9.48 16.45
C ALA A 48 3.45 -10.84 16.16
N MET A 49 3.95 -11.55 15.13
CA MET A 49 3.45 -12.88 14.76
C MET A 49 3.93 -13.97 15.71
N LEU A 50 5.14 -13.85 16.27
CA LEU A 50 5.67 -14.77 17.28
C LEU A 50 4.85 -14.70 18.57
N GLU A 51 4.49 -13.50 19.03
CA GLU A 51 3.66 -13.29 20.23
C GLU A 51 2.32 -14.01 20.17
N VAL A 52 1.75 -14.17 18.97
CA VAL A 52 0.42 -14.78 18.76
C VAL A 52 0.49 -16.21 18.22
N HIS A 53 1.67 -16.72 17.89
CA HIS A 53 1.83 -17.97 17.14
C HIS A 53 1.22 -19.18 17.85
N GLU A 54 1.48 -19.35 19.15
CA GLU A 54 0.96 -20.49 19.92
C GLU A 54 -0.57 -20.46 19.97
N LYS A 55 -1.15 -19.31 20.33
CA LYS A 55 -2.61 -19.11 20.36
C LYS A 55 -3.25 -19.32 18.98
N LEU A 56 -2.59 -18.93 17.90
CA LEU A 56 -3.12 -19.14 16.55
C LEU A 56 -3.13 -20.64 16.16
N ASN A 57 -2.08 -21.39 16.52
CA ASN A 57 -1.98 -22.82 16.21
C ASN A 57 -2.98 -23.68 17.00
N GLU A 58 -3.34 -23.27 18.22
CA GLU A 58 -4.41 -23.93 18.99
C GLU A 58 -5.77 -23.81 18.30
N ASN A 59 -6.03 -22.68 17.64
CA ASN A 59 -7.32 -22.39 17.03
C ASN A 59 -7.47 -23.00 15.64
N GLN A 60 -6.39 -23.07 14.84
CA GLN A 60 -6.42 -23.62 13.48
C GLN A 60 -5.01 -23.81 12.91
N LYS A 61 -4.86 -24.74 11.95
CA LYS A 61 -3.62 -24.90 11.19
C LYS A 61 -3.48 -23.79 10.16
N LEU A 62 -2.75 -22.73 10.53
CA LEU A 62 -2.48 -21.58 9.67
C LEU A 62 -1.18 -21.74 8.88
N LEU A 63 -1.21 -21.37 7.59
CA LEU A 63 0.00 -21.20 6.80
C LEU A 63 0.55 -19.78 6.99
N LEU A 64 1.80 -19.67 7.44
CA LEU A 64 2.46 -18.38 7.63
C LEU A 64 3.50 -18.16 6.54
N TYR A 65 3.43 -17.01 5.87
CA TYR A 65 4.37 -16.59 4.84
C TYR A 65 4.96 -15.22 5.19
N SER A 66 6.29 -15.11 5.13
CA SER A 66 6.99 -13.84 5.34
C SER A 66 7.51 -13.27 4.01
N TYR A 67 7.34 -11.97 3.82
CA TYR A 67 8.02 -11.20 2.79
C TYR A 67 9.29 -10.59 3.38
N GLY A 68 10.46 -11.03 2.90
CA GLY A 68 11.77 -10.64 3.43
C GLY A 68 12.38 -11.66 4.41
N SER A 69 13.63 -11.43 4.79
CA SER A 69 14.42 -12.35 5.61
C SER A 69 13.98 -12.27 7.08
N VAL A 70 13.35 -13.33 7.56
CA VAL A 70 13.02 -13.56 8.96
C VAL A 70 14.21 -14.11 9.74
N ASN A 71 14.29 -13.80 11.03
CA ASN A 71 15.43 -14.14 11.87
C ASN A 71 15.43 -15.66 12.16
N SER A 72 16.58 -16.30 11.99
CA SER A 72 16.73 -17.77 11.87
C SER A 72 16.32 -18.59 13.11
N LYS A 73 16.01 -17.96 14.25
CA LYS A 73 15.79 -18.63 15.54
C LYS A 73 14.43 -19.30 15.71
N SER A 74 13.42 -18.98 14.90
CA SER A 74 12.07 -19.55 15.11
C SER A 74 11.35 -20.11 13.87
N LYS A 75 11.76 -19.75 12.64
CA LYS A 75 11.19 -20.25 11.36
C LYS A 75 9.69 -20.61 11.42
N ILE A 76 8.88 -19.70 11.97
CA ILE A 76 7.42 -19.89 12.06
C ILE A 76 6.73 -19.71 10.70
N ALA A 77 7.40 -19.06 9.75
CA ALA A 77 6.86 -18.70 8.45
C ALA A 77 7.80 -19.11 7.32
N LYS A 78 7.21 -19.46 6.18
CA LYS A 78 7.91 -19.71 4.93
C LYS A 78 8.23 -18.38 4.26
N ASN A 79 9.47 -18.20 3.78
CA ASN A 79 9.79 -17.03 2.98
C ASN A 79 9.09 -17.14 1.61
N ILE A 80 8.25 -16.17 1.29
CA ILE A 80 7.45 -16.20 0.06
C ILE A 80 8.33 -16.09 -1.20
N CYS A 81 9.45 -15.35 -1.13
CA CYS A 81 10.39 -15.23 -2.25
C CYS A 81 11.13 -16.55 -2.52
N ASP A 82 11.43 -17.33 -1.48
CA ASP A 82 12.06 -18.65 -1.62
C ASP A 82 11.11 -19.70 -2.22
N GLU A 83 9.82 -19.64 -1.88
CA GLU A 83 8.79 -20.55 -2.42
C GLU A 83 8.40 -20.17 -3.87
N MET A 84 8.68 -18.95 -4.31
CA MET A 84 8.36 -18.43 -5.66
C MET A 84 9.45 -18.68 -6.72
N LYS A 85 10.34 -19.68 -6.54
CA LYS A 85 11.53 -19.91 -7.39
C LYS A 85 11.30 -20.39 -8.84
N GLU A 86 10.18 -20.07 -9.49
CA GLU A 86 10.01 -20.21 -10.95
C GLU A 86 9.56 -18.88 -11.62
N GLN A 87 10.51 -18.27 -12.34
CA GLN A 87 10.47 -17.26 -13.43
C GLN A 87 9.31 -16.23 -13.54
N ARG A 88 9.65 -14.93 -13.61
CA ARG A 88 10.02 -14.18 -14.85
C ARG A 88 10.48 -12.76 -14.49
N ASP A 89 11.50 -12.28 -15.20
CA ASP A 89 11.99 -10.89 -15.15
C ASP A 89 10.91 -9.92 -15.62
N ASP A 90 10.51 -8.96 -14.77
CA ASP A 90 10.18 -7.59 -15.18
C ASP A 90 10.05 -6.63 -13.97
N CYS A 91 10.61 -5.43 -14.18
CA CYS A 91 10.72 -4.20 -13.38
C CYS A 91 9.93 -4.07 -12.06
N ASP A 92 10.65 -3.81 -10.97
CA ASP A 92 10.16 -3.46 -9.62
C ASP A 92 10.60 -2.03 -9.24
N ILE A 93 9.69 -1.28 -8.61
CA ILE A 93 9.99 -0.31 -7.54
C ILE A 93 8.75 -0.20 -6.65
N SER A 94 8.93 -0.41 -5.34
CA SER A 94 7.88 -0.28 -4.33
C SER A 94 8.35 0.53 -3.12
N LYS A 95 7.52 1.51 -2.70
CA LYS A 95 7.00 1.70 -1.33
C LYS A 95 6.00 2.86 -1.29
N HIS A 96 4.80 2.63 -0.76
CA HIS A 96 4.22 3.52 0.25
C HIS A 96 3.03 2.86 0.95
N ASP A 97 2.98 3.07 2.26
CA ASP A 97 1.99 2.70 3.28
C ASP A 97 0.63 2.27 2.71
N GLY A 98 0.18 1.08 3.12
CA GLY A 98 -0.89 0.27 2.51
C GLY A 98 -2.31 0.84 2.60
N ASN A 99 -2.53 2.04 2.09
CA ASN A 99 -3.81 2.74 2.14
C ASN A 99 -4.70 2.25 0.98
N PHE A 100 -5.99 2.05 1.23
CA PHE A 100 -7.00 1.63 0.22
C PHE A 100 -6.92 2.45 -1.08
N PHE A 101 -6.67 3.76 -1.00
CA PHE A 101 -6.49 4.64 -2.17
C PHE A 101 -5.26 4.30 -3.05
N GLY A 102 -4.17 3.81 -2.44
CA GLY A 102 -3.02 3.30 -3.20
C GLY A 102 -3.38 2.07 -4.04
N MET A 103 -4.32 1.25 -3.56
CA MET A 103 -4.80 0.07 -4.26
C MET A 103 -5.63 0.42 -5.50
N TYR A 104 -6.51 1.42 -5.42
CA TYR A 104 -7.26 1.93 -6.60
C TYR A 104 -6.33 2.51 -7.65
N GLY A 105 -5.31 3.25 -7.23
CA GLY A 105 -4.30 3.80 -8.12
C GLY A 105 -3.60 2.70 -8.91
N VAL A 106 -3.03 1.71 -8.22
CA VAL A 106 -2.30 0.59 -8.84
C VAL A 106 -3.20 -0.26 -9.76
N GLY A 107 -4.41 -0.62 -9.28
CA GLY A 107 -5.36 -1.42 -10.05
C GLY A 107 -5.81 -0.72 -11.33
N SER A 108 -6.21 0.56 -11.24
CA SER A 108 -6.62 1.36 -12.40
C SER A 108 -5.49 1.52 -13.42
N THR A 109 -4.26 1.74 -12.95
CA THR A 109 -3.13 1.92 -13.86
C THR A 109 -2.78 0.64 -14.60
N LEU A 110 -2.82 -0.52 -13.94
CA LEU A 110 -2.53 -1.81 -14.58
C LEU A 110 -3.62 -2.24 -15.57
N ILE A 111 -4.90 -2.05 -15.23
CA ILE A 111 -6.02 -2.42 -16.11
C ILE A 111 -6.04 -1.57 -17.38
N ASN A 112 -5.73 -0.28 -17.26
CA ASN A 112 -5.83 0.68 -18.37
C ASN A 112 -4.49 0.94 -19.08
N GLY A 113 -3.43 0.20 -18.74
CA GLY A 113 -2.09 0.38 -19.33
C GLY A 113 -1.47 1.76 -19.08
N GLN A 114 -1.75 2.36 -17.92
CA GLN A 114 -1.26 3.68 -17.54
C GLN A 114 0.03 3.58 -16.71
N THR A 115 0.85 4.64 -16.75
CA THR A 115 2.06 4.74 -15.93
C THR A 115 1.72 5.22 -14.53
N LEU A 116 2.20 4.48 -13.52
CA LEU A 116 2.08 4.86 -12.11
C LEU A 116 3.42 5.43 -11.60
N VAL A 117 3.37 6.60 -10.97
CA VAL A 117 4.52 7.22 -10.29
C VAL A 117 4.35 7.05 -8.79
N ILE A 118 5.26 6.31 -8.15
CA ILE A 118 5.23 6.05 -6.70
C ILE A 118 6.38 6.80 -6.04
N ARG A 119 6.09 7.50 -4.94
CA ARG A 119 7.07 8.27 -4.16
C ARG A 119 7.15 7.73 -2.74
N ARG A 120 8.36 7.78 -2.16
CA ARG A 120 8.70 7.24 -0.83
C ARG A 120 8.29 8.13 0.35
N LYS A 121 7.89 9.38 0.11
CA LYS A 121 7.29 10.32 1.08
C LYS A 121 6.57 11.40 0.28
N PHE A 122 5.42 11.85 0.77
CA PHE A 122 4.75 13.02 0.22
C PHE A 122 5.57 14.29 0.50
N SER A 123 5.64 15.20 -0.48
CA SER A 123 6.31 16.49 -0.36
C SER A 123 5.46 17.54 -1.08
N ALA A 124 4.80 18.40 -0.31
CA ALA A 124 3.96 19.46 -0.87
C ALA A 124 4.77 20.43 -1.74
N SER A 125 5.97 20.83 -1.30
CA SER A 125 6.84 21.77 -2.00
C SER A 125 7.36 21.29 -3.35
N ASN A 126 7.49 19.97 -3.55
CA ASN A 126 7.99 19.38 -4.79
C ASN A 126 6.87 18.80 -5.66
N PHE A 127 5.64 18.69 -5.16
CA PHE A 127 4.55 17.96 -5.80
C PHE A 127 4.33 18.35 -7.27
N TRP A 128 4.23 19.64 -7.57
CA TRP A 128 3.99 20.14 -8.93
C TRP A 128 5.21 20.00 -9.85
N GLU A 129 6.41 20.21 -9.33
CA GLU A 129 7.66 19.97 -10.07
C GLU A 129 7.78 18.51 -10.51
N GLU A 130 7.35 17.58 -9.65
CA GLU A 130 7.34 16.16 -9.97
C GLU A 130 6.24 15.79 -10.94
N CYS A 131 5.04 16.36 -10.78
CA CYS A 131 3.97 16.18 -11.75
C CYS A 131 4.39 16.65 -13.15
N LEU A 132 5.17 17.73 -13.22
CA LEU A 132 5.77 18.22 -14.46
C LEU A 132 6.84 17.27 -14.99
N LYS A 133 7.80 16.87 -14.15
CA LYS A 133 8.92 15.98 -14.50
C LYS A 133 8.44 14.64 -15.06
N TYR A 134 7.44 14.03 -14.43
CA TYR A 134 6.91 12.72 -14.82
C TYR A 134 5.67 12.80 -15.72
N LYS A 135 5.25 14.00 -16.11
CA LYS A 135 4.07 14.25 -16.96
C LYS A 135 2.80 13.59 -16.41
N CYS A 136 2.58 13.74 -15.11
CA CYS A 136 1.41 13.19 -14.43
C CYS A 136 0.13 13.86 -14.95
N THR A 137 -0.87 13.07 -15.35
CA THR A 137 -2.17 13.57 -15.82
C THR A 137 -3.30 13.37 -14.82
N LEU A 138 -3.14 12.44 -13.88
CA LEU A 138 -4.05 12.22 -12.76
C LEU A 138 -3.26 12.20 -11.45
N ALA A 139 -3.84 12.75 -10.38
CA ALA A 139 -3.28 12.63 -9.03
C ALA A 139 -4.36 12.23 -8.02
N ALA A 140 -3.97 11.42 -7.04
CA ALA A 140 -4.83 11.06 -5.91
C ALA A 140 -4.50 11.94 -4.70
N TYR A 141 -5.51 12.31 -3.91
CA TYR A 141 -5.32 13.05 -2.66
C TYR A 141 -6.07 12.38 -1.50
N ILE A 142 -5.60 12.61 -0.27
CA ILE A 142 -6.28 12.18 0.97
C ILE A 142 -6.26 13.35 1.94
N GLY A 143 -7.42 13.68 2.51
CA GLY A 143 -7.56 14.69 3.55
C GLY A 143 -7.03 16.06 3.14
N GLU A 144 -6.12 16.60 3.93
CA GLU A 144 -5.60 17.98 3.85
C GLU A 144 -4.49 18.18 2.79
N VAL A 145 -4.23 17.21 1.92
CA VAL A 145 -3.20 17.33 0.87
C VAL A 145 -3.41 18.56 -0.01
N CYS A 146 -4.64 18.85 -0.44
CA CYS A 146 -4.93 20.06 -1.23
C CYS A 146 -4.67 21.35 -0.43
N SER A 147 -4.93 21.35 0.87
CA SER A 147 -4.63 22.47 1.77
C SER A 147 -3.13 22.71 1.85
N TYR A 148 -2.33 21.65 2.04
CA TYR A 148 -0.87 21.75 2.08
C TYR A 148 -0.26 22.27 0.79
N LEU A 149 -0.87 21.94 -0.36
CA LEU A 149 -0.45 22.44 -1.67
C LEU A 149 -0.76 23.93 -1.82
N LEU A 150 -1.90 24.41 -1.31
CA LEU A 150 -2.26 25.83 -1.33
C LEU A 150 -1.42 26.67 -0.37
N ASP A 151 -1.01 26.09 0.76
CA ASP A 151 -0.17 26.77 1.75
C ASP A 151 1.30 26.91 1.29
N GLN A 152 1.69 26.28 0.16
CA GLN A 152 3.03 26.46 -0.39
C GLN A 152 3.20 27.86 -1.00
N PRO A 153 4.41 28.45 -0.90
CA PRO A 153 4.70 29.69 -1.61
C PRO A 153 4.48 29.50 -3.12
N PRO A 154 3.83 30.45 -3.82
CA PRO A 154 3.54 30.31 -5.25
C PRO A 154 4.79 30.07 -6.07
N LYS A 155 4.75 29.07 -6.95
CA LYS A 155 5.83 28.76 -7.90
C LYS A 155 5.30 28.82 -9.34
N PRO A 156 6.15 29.17 -10.32
CA PRO A 156 5.78 29.09 -11.73
C PRO A 156 5.33 27.68 -12.16
N THR A 157 5.85 26.63 -11.50
CA THR A 157 5.53 25.24 -11.80
C THR A 157 4.12 24.82 -11.42
N ASP A 158 3.43 25.58 -10.56
CA ASP A 158 2.08 25.26 -10.07
C ASP A 158 1.04 25.27 -11.20
N LYS A 159 1.27 26.01 -12.28
CA LYS A 159 0.36 26.05 -13.45
C LYS A 159 0.91 25.37 -14.71
N LEU A 160 2.15 24.86 -14.66
CA LEU A 160 2.82 24.25 -15.83
C LEU A 160 2.60 22.74 -15.94
N HIS A 161 2.08 22.09 -14.89
CA HIS A 161 1.86 20.64 -14.87
C HIS A 161 0.76 20.19 -15.85
N THR A 162 0.72 18.89 -16.13
CA THR A 162 -0.29 18.29 -17.05
C THR A 162 -1.43 17.56 -16.32
N VAL A 163 -1.52 17.71 -14.99
CA VAL A 163 -2.60 17.13 -14.18
C VAL A 163 -3.93 17.75 -14.58
N ARG A 164 -4.86 16.91 -15.04
CA ARG A 164 -6.20 17.30 -15.51
C ARG A 164 -7.31 16.87 -14.57
N LYS A 165 -7.06 15.87 -13.72
CA LYS A 165 -8.05 15.34 -12.78
C LYS A 165 -7.35 14.97 -11.48
N MET A 166 -8.00 15.30 -10.37
CA MET A 166 -7.63 14.83 -9.04
C MET A 166 -8.81 14.13 -8.40
N TYR A 167 -8.56 13.02 -7.71
CA TYR A 167 -9.59 12.24 -7.02
C TYR A 167 -9.11 11.87 -5.62
N GLY A 168 -10.04 11.79 -4.67
CA GLY A 168 -9.66 11.63 -3.27
C GLY A 168 -10.85 11.75 -2.33
N ALA A 169 -10.59 11.59 -1.04
CA ALA A 169 -11.59 11.79 0.02
C ALA A 169 -11.09 12.81 1.04
N GLY A 170 -12.03 13.56 1.63
CA GLY A 170 -11.77 14.46 2.75
C GLY A 170 -11.47 15.92 2.38
N LEU A 171 -11.76 16.36 1.14
CA LEU A 171 -11.60 17.76 0.77
C LEU A 171 -12.76 18.63 1.24
N ARG A 172 -12.46 19.72 1.95
CA ARG A 172 -13.44 20.73 2.30
C ARG A 172 -13.86 21.53 1.06
N GLN A 173 -15.15 21.76 0.90
CA GLN A 173 -15.70 22.47 -0.27
C GLN A 173 -15.12 23.88 -0.44
N THR A 174 -14.80 24.57 0.67
CA THR A 174 -14.18 25.90 0.65
C THR A 174 -12.78 25.89 0.04
N ILE A 175 -12.01 24.84 0.29
CA ILE A 175 -10.63 24.68 -0.20
C ILE A 175 -10.64 24.30 -1.69
N TRP A 176 -11.60 23.49 -2.12
CA TRP A 176 -11.68 23.06 -3.53
C TRP A 176 -11.81 24.23 -4.51
N ARG A 177 -12.61 25.26 -4.18
CA ARG A 177 -12.77 26.42 -5.08
C ARG A 177 -11.45 27.13 -5.31
N THR A 178 -10.73 27.45 -4.23
CA THR A 178 -9.41 28.07 -4.28
C THR A 178 -8.37 27.19 -4.96
N PHE A 179 -8.49 25.86 -4.84
CA PHE A 179 -7.56 24.91 -5.46
C PHE A 179 -7.69 24.79 -6.98
N VAL A 180 -8.89 25.04 -7.53
CA VAL A 180 -9.16 24.89 -8.98
C VAL A 180 -8.94 26.20 -9.77
N GLU A 181 -8.93 27.35 -9.08
CA GLU A 181 -8.68 28.69 -9.64
C GLU A 181 -7.18 28.99 -9.89
#